data_AF-A0A536WV83-F1
#
_entry.id   AF-A0A536WV83-F1
#
_cell.length_a   1.000
_cell.length_b   1.000
_cell.length_c   1.000
_cell.angle_alpha   90.00
_cell.angle_beta   90.00
_cell.angle_gamma   90.00
#
_symmetry.space_group_name_H-M   'P 1'
#
loop_
_entity.id
_entity.type
_entity.pdbx_description
1 polymer ?
#
loop_
_entity_poly.entity_id
_entity_poly.type
_entity_poly.pdbx_seq_one_letter_code
_entity_poly.pdbx_strand_id
1 'polypeptide(L)'
;MPRFYFHLTSKDSRISDERGKELNSLNDAHDHAQRLVEKIWLYTCHEDTEEWNVTVSNDDFDALLIVPIPFTYLFSERRKIGTENGDLQLRDDEKRTPDLAVPPERPLVRQRQ
;
A
#
# COMPACT_ATOMS: atom_id res chain seq x y z
N MET A 1 -32.63 12.18 18.31
CA MET A 1 -31.59 12.52 17.32
C MET A 1 -31.82 11.66 16.09
N PRO A 2 -31.61 12.14 14.87
CA PRO A 2 -31.73 11.31 13.67
C PRO A 2 -30.73 10.15 13.72
N ARG A 3 -31.14 8.99 13.22
CA ARG A 3 -30.30 7.80 13.11
C ARG A 3 -29.77 7.69 11.69
N PHE A 4 -28.47 7.48 11.58
CA PHE A 4 -27.78 7.30 10.32
C PHE A 4 -27.20 5.89 10.26
N TYR A 5 -27.31 5.25 9.10
CA TYR A 5 -26.78 3.91 8.85
C TYR A 5 -25.59 4.00 7.91
N PHE A 6 -24.54 3.22 8.18
CA PHE A 6 -23.27 3.30 7.45
C PHE A 6 -22.99 1.99 6.72
N HIS A 7 -23.46 1.88 5.49
CA HIS A 7 -23.30 0.67 4.69
C HIS A 7 -21.99 0.70 3.92
N LEU A 8 -21.25 -0.39 3.92
CA LEU A 8 -20.09 -0.56 3.06
C LEU A 8 -20.57 -1.14 1.72
N THR A 9 -20.31 -0.45 0.62
CA THR A 9 -20.78 -0.81 -0.71
C THR A 9 -19.63 -0.80 -1.71
N SER A 10 -19.49 -1.90 -2.43
CA SER A 10 -18.62 -2.11 -3.58
C SER A 10 -19.49 -2.37 -4.81
N LYS A 11 -18.88 -2.48 -5.98
CA LYS A 11 -19.59 -2.79 -7.23
C LYS A 11 -20.37 -4.10 -7.14
N ASP A 12 -19.78 -5.11 -6.52
CA ASP A 12 -20.31 -6.49 -6.49
C ASP A 12 -20.76 -6.93 -5.09
N SER A 13 -20.44 -6.14 -4.05
CA SER A 13 -20.62 -6.51 -2.65
C SER A 13 -21.27 -5.40 -1.82
N ARG A 14 -22.10 -5.77 -0.84
CA ARG A 14 -22.70 -4.84 0.13
C ARG A 14 -22.70 -5.43 1.54
N ILE A 15 -22.21 -4.66 2.49
CA ILE A 15 -22.26 -4.94 3.93
C ILE A 15 -23.14 -3.87 4.57
N SER A 16 -24.32 -4.25 5.02
CA SER A 16 -25.27 -3.32 5.64
C SER A 16 -25.01 -3.18 7.14
N ASP A 17 -24.84 -1.94 7.60
CA ASP A 17 -25.00 -1.62 9.03
C ASP A 17 -26.48 -1.63 9.44
N GLU A 18 -26.82 -2.50 10.40
CA GLU A 18 -28.17 -2.64 10.98
C GLU A 18 -28.35 -1.82 12.27
N ARG A 19 -27.25 -1.45 12.92
CA ARG A 19 -27.29 -0.77 14.23
C ARG A 19 -27.50 0.72 14.03
N GLY A 20 -26.83 1.27 13.03
CA GLY A 20 -26.77 2.71 12.80
C GLY A 20 -26.18 3.45 13.99
N LYS A 21 -26.20 4.77 13.90
CA LYS A 21 -25.74 5.67 14.96
C LYS A 21 -26.60 6.91 15.02
N GLU A 22 -27.00 7.27 16.23
CA GLU A 22 -27.67 8.54 16.48
C GLU A 22 -26.66 9.68 16.46
N LEU A 23 -26.87 10.64 15.57
CA LEU A 23 -26.00 11.81 15.41
C LEU A 23 -26.86 13.08 15.28
N ASN A 24 -26.30 14.24 15.54
CA ASN A 24 -27.07 15.50 15.56
C ASN A 24 -27.31 16.06 14.17
N SER A 25 -26.39 15.80 13.24
CA SER A 25 -26.41 16.40 11.92
C SER A 25 -25.79 15.48 10.86
N LEU A 26 -26.05 15.79 9.59
CA LEU A 26 -25.40 15.13 8.46
C LEU A 26 -23.88 15.37 8.45
N ASN A 27 -23.41 16.51 8.96
CA ASN A 27 -21.97 16.79 9.11
C ASN A 27 -21.32 15.83 10.13
N ASP A 28 -21.97 15.59 11.27
CA ASP A 28 -21.47 14.60 12.24
C ASP A 28 -21.46 13.19 11.65
N ALA A 29 -22.43 12.88 10.80
CA ALA A 29 -22.47 11.62 10.06
C ALA A 29 -21.33 11.51 9.04
N HIS A 30 -21.05 12.58 8.31
CA HIS A 30 -19.91 12.64 7.41
C HIS A 30 -18.57 12.46 8.16
N ASP A 31 -18.35 13.17 9.26
CA ASP A 31 -17.15 13.02 10.08
C ASP A 31 -17.04 11.60 10.66
N HIS A 32 -18.17 10.99 11.01
CA HIS A 32 -18.18 9.60 11.44
C HIS A 32 -17.81 8.64 10.31
N ALA A 33 -18.36 8.85 9.11
CA ALA A 33 -18.04 8.07 7.92
C ALA A 33 -16.55 8.18 7.55
N GLN A 34 -15.96 9.37 7.60
CA GLN A 34 -14.52 9.56 7.38
C GLN A 34 -13.67 8.74 8.36
N ARG A 35 -14.03 8.74 9.65
CA ARG A 35 -13.35 7.90 10.65
C ARG A 35 -13.53 6.40 10.40
N LEU A 36 -14.66 5.98 9.81
CA LEU A 36 -14.85 4.60 9.40
C LEU A 36 -13.93 4.26 8.22
N VAL A 37 -13.83 5.14 7.23
CA VAL A 37 -12.90 5.00 6.10
C VAL A 37 -11.46 4.84 6.60
N GLU A 38 -11.00 5.68 7.51
CA GLU A 38 -9.66 5.58 8.11
C GLU A 38 -9.42 4.24 8.83
N LYS A 39 -10.43 3.74 9.56
CA LYS A 39 -10.33 2.44 10.22
C LYS A 39 -10.27 1.30 9.22
N ILE A 40 -11.14 1.32 8.21
CA ILE A 40 -11.15 0.30 7.16
C ILE A 40 -9.80 0.30 6.45
N TRP A 41 -9.26 1.47 6.12
CA TRP A 41 -7.93 1.63 5.53
C TRP A 41 -6.81 0.96 6.33
N LEU A 42 -6.88 0.98 7.67
CA LEU A 42 -5.89 0.33 8.53
C LEU A 42 -5.98 -1.21 8.51
N TYR A 43 -7.16 -1.76 8.22
CA TYR A 43 -7.41 -3.21 8.27
C TYR A 43 -7.49 -3.88 6.90
N THR A 44 -7.71 -3.13 5.82
CA THR A 44 -7.77 -3.67 4.46
C THR A 44 -6.36 -3.97 3.93
N CYS A 45 -6.17 -5.20 3.42
CA CYS A 45 -4.94 -5.61 2.77
C CYS A 45 -4.91 -5.07 1.33
N HIS A 46 -3.74 -4.70 0.82
CA HIS A 46 -3.55 -4.12 -0.53
C HIS A 46 -3.96 -5.03 -1.70
N GLU A 47 -4.48 -6.23 -1.42
CA GLU A 47 -4.88 -7.24 -2.41
C GLU A 47 -6.36 -7.12 -2.80
N ASP A 48 -7.17 -6.42 -1.99
CA ASP A 48 -8.56 -6.15 -2.31
C ASP A 48 -8.63 -5.06 -3.39
N THR A 49 -8.93 -5.48 -4.62
CA THR A 49 -9.11 -4.62 -5.79
C THR A 49 -10.51 -3.99 -5.86
N GLU A 50 -11.36 -4.30 -4.90
CA GLU A 50 -12.73 -3.77 -4.83
C GLU A 50 -12.74 -2.31 -4.36
N GLU A 51 -13.33 -1.43 -5.17
CA GLU A 51 -13.54 -0.02 -4.84
C GLU A 51 -14.70 0.11 -3.85
N TRP A 52 -14.37 0.01 -2.57
CA TRP A 52 -15.34 0.18 -1.48
C TRP A 52 -15.69 1.65 -1.23
N ASN A 53 -16.93 1.87 -0.83
CA ASN A 53 -17.48 3.18 -0.47
C ASN A 53 -18.33 3.03 0.79
N VAL A 54 -18.41 4.06 1.63
CA VAL A 54 -19.34 4.14 2.76
C VAL A 54 -20.57 4.93 2.32
N THR A 55 -21.69 4.25 2.17
CA THR A 55 -23.00 4.86 1.90
C THR A 55 -23.71 5.14 3.22
N VAL A 56 -24.03 6.41 3.46
CA VAL A 56 -24.78 6.87 4.62
C VAL A 56 -26.25 7.01 4.24
N SER A 57 -27.14 6.37 5.00
CA SER A 57 -28.58 6.40 4.77
C SER A 57 -29.38 6.79 6.03
N ASN A 58 -30.63 7.19 5.82
CA ASN A 58 -31.60 7.48 6.90
C ASN A 58 -32.45 6.23 7.25
N ASP A 59 -33.41 6.42 8.16
CA ASP A 59 -34.40 5.40 8.56
C ASP A 59 -35.31 4.93 7.40
N ASP A 60 -35.49 5.76 6.37
CA ASP A 60 -36.25 5.42 5.15
C ASP A 60 -35.40 4.68 4.10
N PHE A 61 -34.14 4.36 4.43
CA PHE A 61 -33.13 3.75 3.55
C PHE A 61 -32.72 4.60 2.34
N ASP A 62 -33.03 5.90 2.35
CA ASP A 62 -32.56 6.84 1.36
C ASP A 62 -31.08 7.14 1.56
N ALA A 63 -30.30 7.02 0.49
CA ALA A 63 -28.89 7.38 0.51
C ALA A 63 -28.72 8.90 0.61
N LEU A 64 -28.19 9.36 1.74
CA LEU A 64 -27.93 10.77 2.01
C LEU A 64 -26.54 11.21 1.54
N LEU A 65 -25.55 10.32 1.66
CA LEU A 65 -24.15 10.65 1.39
C LEU A 65 -23.36 9.39 0.99
N ILE A 66 -22.38 9.55 0.11
CA ILE A 66 -21.46 8.48 -0.29
C ILE A 66 -20.04 8.98 -0.07
N VAL A 67 -19.27 8.29 0.77
CA VAL A 67 -17.85 8.58 1.00
C VAL A 67 -17.02 7.49 0.32
N PRO A 68 -16.30 7.81 -0.77
CA PRO A 68 -15.40 6.83 -1.39
C PRO A 68 -14.21 6.53 -0.48
N ILE A 69 -13.78 5.26 -0.44
CA ILE A 69 -12.55 4.86 0.24
C ILE A 69 -11.41 5.03 -0.77
N PRO A 70 -10.46 5.95 -0.55
CA PRO A 70 -9.43 6.24 -1.53
C PRO A 70 -8.41 5.11 -1.57
N PHE A 71 -8.58 4.13 -2.46
CA PHE A 71 -7.52 3.19 -2.84
C PHE A 71 -6.48 3.91 -3.69
N THR A 72 -5.65 4.71 -3.03
CA THR A 72 -4.42 5.15 -3.67
C THR A 72 -3.56 3.90 -3.87
N TYR A 73 -3.19 3.60 -5.12
CA TYR A 73 -2.20 2.59 -5.50
C TYR A 73 -0.80 2.97 -4.98
N LEU A 74 -0.67 3.35 -3.71
CA LEU A 74 0.61 3.66 -3.05
C LEU A 74 1.35 2.36 -2.75
N PHE A 75 1.68 1.62 -3.80
CA PHE A 75 2.95 0.94 -3.85
C PHE A 75 4.03 2.00 -4.01
N SER A 76 4.54 2.48 -2.88
CA SER A 76 5.95 2.86 -2.75
C SER A 76 6.35 2.67 -1.30
N GLU A 77 6.90 1.47 -1.06
CA GLU A 77 7.84 1.14 0.01
C GLU A 77 7.36 1.33 1.45
N ARG A 78 6.72 0.29 2.00
CA ARG A 78 7.04 -0.08 3.38
C ARG A 78 8.53 -0.42 3.41
N ARG A 79 9.34 0.56 3.85
CA ARG A 79 10.76 0.36 4.16
C ARG A 79 10.90 -0.93 4.96
N LYS A 80 11.70 -1.85 4.45
CA LYS A 80 12.21 -3.00 5.20
C LYS A 80 12.95 -2.45 6.42
N ILE A 81 12.29 -2.39 7.56
CA ILE A 81 12.94 -2.23 8.86
C ILE A 81 13.01 -3.65 9.43
N GLY A 82 14.12 -4.31 9.11
CA GLY A 82 14.59 -5.51 9.79
C GLY A 82 15.93 -5.19 10.40
N THR A 83 15.94 -4.93 11.70
CA THR A 83 17.13 -4.83 12.53
C THR A 83 17.47 -6.24 13.02
N GLU A 84 18.64 -6.77 12.70
CA GLU A 84 19.35 -7.67 13.62
C GLU A 84 20.86 -7.69 13.33
N ASN A 85 21.62 -7.44 14.40
CA ASN A 85 23.06 -7.60 14.44
C ASN A 85 23.40 -9.09 14.51
N GLY A 86 24.29 -9.56 13.64
CA GLY A 86 24.83 -10.91 13.69
C GLY A 86 26.19 -10.94 12.99
N ASP A 87 27.24 -10.95 13.81
CA ASP A 87 28.65 -11.06 13.44
C ASP A 87 28.94 -12.13 12.38
N LEU A 88 29.70 -11.75 11.34
CA LEU A 88 30.66 -12.65 10.69
C LEU A 88 31.83 -11.83 10.17
N GLN A 89 32.81 -11.74 11.06
CA GLN A 89 34.16 -11.24 10.88
C GLN A 89 34.87 -12.05 9.78
N LEU A 90 35.16 -11.43 8.63
CA LEU A 90 36.10 -11.98 7.68
C LEU A 90 37.35 -11.10 7.68
N ARG A 91 38.44 -11.75 8.09
CA ARG A 91 39.77 -11.20 8.36
C ARG A 91 40.39 -10.67 7.07
N ASP A 92 40.83 -9.43 7.11
CA ASP A 92 41.91 -8.93 6.26
C ASP A 92 43.24 -9.50 6.79
N ASP A 93 44.04 -10.12 5.92
CA ASP A 93 45.49 -10.41 6.00
C ASP A 93 45.77 -11.70 5.18
N GLU A 94 46.78 -11.86 4.31
CA GLU A 94 47.85 -11.02 3.79
C GLU A 94 48.70 -11.89 2.80
N LYS A 95 49.46 -11.23 1.91
CA LYS A 95 50.72 -11.64 1.24
C LYS A 95 50.65 -12.40 -0.10
N ARG A 96 51.06 -11.75 -1.22
CA ARG A 96 52.45 -11.62 -1.79
C ARG A 96 52.79 -12.86 -2.64
N THR A 97 53.10 -12.78 -3.95
CA THR A 97 54.30 -12.17 -4.56
C THR A 97 54.17 -12.00 -6.10
N PRO A 98 55.07 -11.20 -6.73
CA PRO A 98 54.95 -10.64 -8.09
C PRO A 98 55.81 -11.37 -9.15
N ASP A 99 55.94 -10.74 -10.32
CA ASP A 99 56.85 -11.00 -11.46
C ASP A 99 56.35 -11.94 -12.57
N LEU A 100 55.99 -11.38 -13.74
CA LEU A 100 56.94 -11.27 -14.85
C LEU A 100 56.36 -10.39 -15.99
N ALA A 101 57.29 -9.75 -16.69
CA ALA A 101 57.13 -8.66 -17.63
C ALA A 101 56.62 -9.09 -19.04
N VAL A 102 55.75 -8.26 -19.65
CA VAL A 102 55.94 -7.50 -20.93
C VAL A 102 56.10 -8.33 -22.25
N PRO A 103 55.78 -7.84 -23.48
CA PRO A 103 54.76 -6.93 -24.06
C PRO A 103 54.19 -7.50 -25.42
N PRO A 104 54.07 -6.75 -26.55
CA PRO A 104 53.13 -5.70 -26.94
C PRO A 104 52.23 -6.11 -28.15
N GLU A 105 51.28 -5.23 -28.51
CA GLU A 105 50.53 -5.28 -29.76
C GLU A 105 51.42 -5.24 -31.02
N ARG A 106 51.06 -6.02 -32.06
CA ARG A 106 51.27 -5.72 -33.50
C ARG A 106 50.49 -6.69 -34.43
N PRO A 107 50.25 -6.30 -35.70
CA PRO A 107 49.01 -6.57 -36.44
C PRO A 107 49.05 -7.84 -37.29
N LEU A 108 47.87 -8.40 -37.59
CA LEU A 108 47.72 -9.44 -38.61
C LEU A 108 47.26 -8.79 -39.94
N VAL A 109 48.24 -8.52 -40.79
CA VAL A 109 48.04 -8.21 -42.21
C VAL A 109 47.88 -9.52 -43.00
N ARG A 110 47.02 -9.46 -44.03
CA ARG A 110 46.88 -10.35 -45.22
C ARG A 110 46.06 -11.65 -45.04
N GLN A 111 45.17 -12.08 -45.95
CA GLN A 111 44.74 -11.65 -47.30
C GLN A 111 43.39 -12.30 -47.66
N ARG A 112 42.77 -11.77 -48.73
CA ARG A 112 42.01 -12.42 -49.83
C ARG A 112 40.52 -12.10 -49.84
N GLN A 113 40.09 -11.22 -50.75
CA GLN A 113 39.78 -11.55 -52.15
C GLN A 113 40.01 -10.32 -53.03
#